data_AF-A0A534V138-F1
#
_entry.id   AF-A0A534V138-F1
#
_cell.length_a   1.000
_cell.length_b   1.000
_cell.length_c   1.000
_cell.angle_alpha   90.00
_cell.angle_beta   90.00
_cell.angle_gamma   90.00
#
_symmetry.space_group_name_H-M   'P 1'
#
loop_
_entity.id
_entity.type
_entity.pdbx_description
1 polymer ?
#
loop_
_entity_poly.entity_id
_entity_poly.type
_entity_poly.pdbx_seq_one_letter_code
_entity_poly.pdbx_strand_id
1 'polypeptide(L)'
;MKNLLDRYGIPNYPYRRDATALIYFRDPSGNLFELYCDTGYEGISSLALAPRRGGKPIDFRSLNYQWNDKSAALGAKQEFQRPRFTAFAHASLYCRDFEQAKRFFTKVIGGELIHDVNDGGTGFAEVMVAGVIIGFTDRPGSTTKRDAEYPHYAFFIEPQDFLPMVAWLRHNGVTTSEPWTRDGIKGLLYFRDPSGNLFEMYCPKLKESASFVRGAKQGGSYEIDFAGLNYEWNG
;
A
#
# COMPACT_ATOMS: atom_id res chain seq x y z
N MET A 1 -18.70 -9.80 -3.00
CA MET A 1 -18.42 -8.36 -2.81
C MET A 1 -19.21 -7.49 -3.78
N LYS A 2 -19.18 -7.74 -5.10
CA LYS A 2 -19.91 -6.96 -6.13
C LYS A 2 -21.31 -6.49 -5.70
N ASN A 3 -22.20 -7.43 -5.34
CA ASN A 3 -23.58 -7.09 -4.94
C ASN A 3 -23.66 -6.13 -3.74
N LEU A 4 -22.68 -6.16 -2.83
CA LEU A 4 -22.59 -5.24 -1.70
C LEU A 4 -22.18 -3.84 -2.17
N LEU A 5 -21.21 -3.74 -3.08
CA LEU A 5 -20.80 -2.47 -3.69
C LEU A 5 -21.96 -1.85 -4.48
N ASP A 6 -22.64 -2.65 -5.31
CA ASP A 6 -23.81 -2.21 -6.08
C ASP A 6 -24.93 -1.70 -5.17
N ARG A 7 -25.20 -2.39 -4.05
CA ARG A 7 -26.22 -1.99 -3.06
C ARG A 7 -25.93 -0.62 -2.44
N TYR A 8 -24.67 -0.27 -2.24
CA TYR A 8 -24.29 1.04 -1.72
C TYR A 8 -24.05 2.09 -2.82
N GLY A 9 -24.27 1.72 -4.08
CA GLY A 9 -24.02 2.60 -5.22
C GLY A 9 -22.53 2.92 -5.42
N ILE A 10 -21.64 2.00 -5.03
CA ILE A 10 -20.19 2.15 -5.20
C ILE A 10 -19.82 1.65 -6.61
N PRO A 11 -19.33 2.53 -7.50
CA PRO A 11 -18.85 2.10 -8.81
C PRO A 11 -17.74 1.07 -8.67
N ASN A 12 -17.86 0.00 -9.44
CA ASN A 12 -16.93 -1.11 -9.42
C ASN A 12 -16.76 -1.72 -10.81
N TYR A 13 -15.63 -2.37 -11.04
CA TYR A 13 -15.31 -3.03 -12.30
C TYR A 13 -14.83 -4.46 -12.04
N PRO A 14 -15.72 -5.46 -12.12
CA PRO A 14 -15.35 -6.86 -12.01
C PRO A 14 -14.84 -7.41 -13.35
N TYR A 15 -13.74 -8.15 -13.33
CA TYR A 15 -13.08 -8.72 -14.51
C TYR A 15 -12.36 -10.03 -14.15
N ARG A 16 -11.84 -10.73 -15.15
CA ARG A 16 -11.01 -11.93 -14.95
C ARG A 16 -9.67 -11.84 -15.64
N ARG A 17 -8.65 -12.40 -15.00
CA ARG A 17 -7.33 -12.69 -15.56
C ARG A 17 -7.12 -14.19 -15.45
N ASP A 18 -7.25 -14.90 -16.56
CA ASP A 18 -7.15 -16.35 -16.61
C ASP A 18 -8.18 -17.02 -15.66
N ALA A 19 -7.72 -17.71 -14.62
CA ALA A 19 -8.56 -18.34 -13.60
C ALA A 19 -8.84 -17.43 -12.38
N THR A 20 -8.24 -16.23 -12.31
CA THR A 20 -8.45 -15.28 -11.23
C THR A 20 -9.61 -14.34 -11.55
N ALA A 21 -10.57 -14.21 -10.64
CA ALA A 21 -11.60 -13.18 -10.67
C ALA A 21 -11.14 -11.96 -9.87
N LEU A 22 -11.32 -10.76 -10.40
CA LEU A 22 -10.87 -9.50 -9.81
C LEU A 22 -11.98 -8.45 -9.82
N ILE A 23 -11.87 -7.48 -8.93
CA ILE A 23 -12.75 -6.31 -8.91
C ILE A 23 -11.97 -5.08 -8.46
N TYR A 24 -12.03 -4.02 -9.26
CA TYR A 24 -11.57 -2.69 -8.85
C TYR A 24 -12.73 -1.84 -8.34
N PHE A 25 -12.47 -1.04 -7.32
CA PHE A 25 -13.36 0.02 -6.85
C PHE A 25 -12.53 1.09 -6.15
N ARG A 26 -13.11 2.25 -5.84
CA ARG A 26 -12.46 3.27 -5.03
C ARG A 26 -13.15 3.45 -3.69
N ASP A 27 -12.41 3.93 -2.69
CA ASP A 27 -13.04 4.54 -1.51
C ASP A 27 -13.52 5.97 -1.85
N PRO A 28 -14.26 6.64 -0.94
CA PRO A 28 -14.72 8.01 -1.16
C PRO A 28 -13.59 9.05 -1.32
N SER A 29 -12.39 8.75 -0.82
CA SER A 29 -11.20 9.59 -0.96
C SER A 29 -10.48 9.39 -2.30
N GLY A 30 -10.95 8.44 -3.12
CA GLY A 30 -10.39 8.12 -4.42
C GLY A 30 -9.24 7.12 -4.38
N ASN A 31 -8.94 6.46 -3.26
CA ASN A 31 -7.95 5.38 -3.20
C ASN A 31 -8.45 4.17 -3.98
N LEU A 32 -7.60 3.58 -4.84
CA LEU A 32 -7.96 2.39 -5.62
C LEU A 32 -7.77 1.13 -4.78
N PHE A 33 -8.78 0.27 -4.77
CA PHE A 33 -8.73 -1.06 -4.18
C PHE A 33 -8.91 -2.10 -5.27
N GLU A 34 -8.13 -3.17 -5.16
CA GLU A 34 -8.31 -4.41 -5.91
C GLU A 34 -8.68 -5.53 -4.95
N LEU A 35 -9.63 -6.37 -5.32
CA LEU A 35 -9.85 -7.66 -4.68
C LEU A 35 -9.68 -8.75 -5.72
N TYR A 36 -9.05 -9.85 -5.37
CA TYR A 36 -8.93 -11.02 -6.22
C TYR A 36 -9.38 -12.29 -5.50
N CYS A 37 -9.82 -13.24 -6.32
CA CYS A 37 -10.18 -14.60 -5.95
C CYS A 37 -9.54 -15.50 -7.00
N ASP A 38 -8.46 -16.20 -6.62
CA ASP A 38 -7.64 -16.95 -7.55
C ASP A 38 -8.32 -18.21 -8.09
N THR A 39 -9.20 -18.83 -7.29
CA THR A 39 -9.97 -20.00 -7.69
C THR A 39 -11.33 -20.02 -6.97
N GLY A 40 -12.26 -20.83 -7.47
CA GLY A 40 -13.52 -21.13 -6.78
C GLY A 40 -14.66 -20.13 -6.96
N TYR A 41 -14.47 -19.05 -7.73
CA TYR A 41 -15.59 -18.19 -8.12
C TYR A 41 -16.35 -18.77 -9.32
N GLU A 42 -17.50 -19.41 -9.06
CA GLU A 42 -18.33 -20.04 -10.09
C GLU A 42 -18.74 -19.09 -11.22
N GLY A 43 -18.93 -17.80 -10.91
CA GLY A 43 -19.32 -16.78 -11.88
C GLY A 43 -18.19 -16.23 -12.75
N ILE A 44 -16.97 -16.78 -12.68
CA ILE A 44 -15.78 -16.18 -13.32
C ILE A 44 -15.93 -16.03 -14.83
N SER A 45 -16.51 -17.01 -15.52
CA SER A 45 -16.66 -17.01 -16.98
C SER A 45 -17.53 -15.86 -17.51
N SER A 46 -18.41 -15.32 -16.66
CA SER A 46 -19.27 -14.17 -16.99
C SER A 46 -18.55 -12.81 -16.89
N LEU A 47 -17.35 -12.78 -16.31
CA LEU A 47 -16.59 -11.54 -16.13
C LEU A 47 -15.88 -11.11 -17.42
N ALA A 48 -15.77 -9.80 -17.61
CA ALA A 48 -14.98 -9.21 -18.69
C ALA A 48 -13.52 -9.69 -18.62
N LEU A 49 -12.88 -9.93 -19.76
CA LEU A 49 -11.45 -10.23 -19.81
C LEU A 49 -10.63 -9.00 -19.38
N ALA A 50 -9.48 -9.24 -18.73
CA ALA A 50 -8.51 -8.19 -18.44
C ALA A 50 -7.94 -7.59 -19.74
N PRO A 51 -7.51 -6.31 -19.75
CA PRO A 51 -6.95 -5.66 -20.94
C PRO A 51 -5.78 -6.44 -21.57
N ARG A 52 -4.85 -6.95 -20.73
CA ARG A 52 -3.71 -7.79 -21.17
C ARG A 52 -4.10 -9.20 -21.67
N ARG A 53 -5.39 -9.52 -21.69
CA ARG A 53 -5.98 -10.75 -22.24
C ARG A 53 -6.96 -10.46 -23.38
N GLY A 54 -6.85 -9.30 -24.01
CA GLY A 54 -7.74 -8.87 -25.10
C GLY A 54 -9.05 -8.22 -24.63
N GLY A 55 -9.18 -7.93 -23.34
CA GLY A 55 -10.30 -7.19 -22.79
C GLY A 55 -10.26 -5.69 -23.08
N LYS A 56 -11.36 -4.99 -22.78
CA LYS A 56 -11.42 -3.52 -22.88
C LYS A 56 -10.56 -2.87 -21.78
N PRO A 57 -9.84 -1.77 -22.09
CA PRO A 57 -9.19 -0.96 -21.07
C PRO A 57 -10.17 -0.52 -19.97
N ILE A 58 -9.69 -0.48 -18.74
CA ILE A 58 -10.49 -0.10 -17.58
C ILE A 58 -10.44 1.42 -17.42
N ASP A 59 -11.61 2.08 -17.44
CA ASP A 59 -11.69 3.50 -17.12
C ASP A 59 -11.71 3.70 -15.60
N PHE A 60 -10.53 3.84 -15.00
CA PHE A 60 -10.39 4.09 -13.57
C PHE A 60 -10.97 5.43 -13.10
N ARG A 61 -11.27 6.37 -14.01
CA ARG A 61 -11.91 7.65 -13.65
C ARG A 61 -13.39 7.46 -13.36
N SER A 62 -14.05 6.57 -14.10
CA SER A 62 -15.45 6.18 -13.87
C SER A 62 -15.69 5.54 -12.50
N LEU A 63 -14.63 5.10 -11.81
CA LEU A 63 -14.71 4.53 -10.47
C LEU A 63 -14.73 5.59 -9.36
N ASN A 64 -14.50 6.88 -9.68
CA ASN A 64 -14.63 7.95 -8.70
C ASN A 64 -16.11 8.26 -8.44
N TYR A 65 -16.45 8.58 -7.20
CA TYR A 65 -17.81 8.91 -6.79
C TYR A 65 -17.80 9.77 -5.54
N GLN A 66 -18.93 10.42 -5.28
CA GLN A 66 -19.21 11.04 -3.98
C GLN A 66 -20.21 10.16 -3.25
N TRP A 67 -19.83 9.68 -2.07
CA TRP A 67 -20.74 8.89 -1.24
C TRP A 67 -21.91 9.76 -0.78
N ASN A 68 -23.13 9.29 -0.98
CA ASN A 68 -24.33 9.93 -0.43
C ASN A 68 -25.11 8.91 0.41
N ASP A 69 -25.60 9.31 1.59
CA ASP A 69 -26.29 8.40 2.51
C ASP A 69 -27.62 7.85 1.98
N LYS A 70 -28.11 8.40 0.86
CA LYS A 70 -29.39 8.04 0.25
C LYS A 70 -29.30 6.77 -0.63
N SER A 71 -28.12 6.38 -1.10
CA SER A 71 -27.95 5.18 -1.94
C SER A 71 -28.09 3.87 -1.17
N ALA A 72 -27.89 3.87 0.16
CA ALA A 72 -28.00 2.68 1.00
C ALA A 72 -29.43 2.09 1.12
N ALA A 73 -30.45 2.87 0.74
CA ALA A 73 -31.86 2.60 1.05
C ALA A 73 -32.62 1.75 0.02
N LEU A 74 -32.06 1.48 -1.17
CA LEU A 74 -32.85 0.92 -2.29
C LEU A 74 -32.95 -0.62 -2.34
N GLY A 75 -32.54 -1.35 -1.29
CA GLY A 75 -32.53 -2.83 -1.31
C GLY A 75 -32.70 -3.52 0.04
N ALA A 76 -33.31 -2.88 1.04
CA ALA A 76 -33.35 -3.34 2.43
C ALA A 76 -34.12 -4.66 2.72
N LYS A 77 -34.53 -5.43 1.71
CA LYS A 77 -35.33 -6.66 1.91
C LYS A 77 -34.56 -7.98 1.81
N GLN A 78 -33.28 -7.96 1.45
CA GLN A 78 -32.48 -9.19 1.36
C GLN A 78 -31.34 -9.16 2.39
N GLU A 79 -31.34 -10.14 3.29
CA GLU A 79 -30.21 -10.43 4.17
C GLU A 79 -29.05 -10.94 3.30
N PHE A 80 -27.91 -10.24 3.37
CA PHE A 80 -26.67 -10.71 2.77
C PHE A 80 -25.72 -11.09 3.89
N GLN A 81 -25.14 -12.29 3.80
CA GLN A 81 -24.01 -12.62 4.65
C GLN A 81 -22.86 -11.65 4.32
N ARG A 82 -22.38 -10.93 5.34
CA ARG A 82 -21.29 -9.98 5.18
C ARG A 82 -20.02 -10.72 4.75
N PRO A 83 -19.44 -10.42 3.57
CA PRO A 83 -18.20 -11.04 3.14
C PRO A 83 -17.04 -10.63 4.06
N ARG A 84 -16.03 -11.49 4.18
CA ARG A 84 -14.80 -11.24 4.94
C ARG A 84 -13.58 -11.36 4.03
N PHE A 85 -12.63 -10.44 4.17
CA PHE A 85 -11.31 -10.60 3.58
C PHE A 85 -10.50 -11.60 4.40
N THR A 86 -9.59 -12.33 3.74
CA THR A 86 -8.75 -13.35 4.38
C THR A 86 -7.36 -12.81 4.72
N ALA A 87 -6.80 -11.94 3.88
CA ALA A 87 -5.48 -11.35 4.06
C ALA A 87 -5.33 -10.02 3.30
N PHE A 88 -4.31 -9.26 3.65
CA PHE A 88 -3.80 -8.21 2.79
C PHE A 88 -2.90 -8.84 1.72
N ALA A 89 -3.16 -8.46 0.49
CA ALA A 89 -2.62 -9.08 -0.70
C ALA A 89 -1.26 -8.51 -1.09
N HIS A 90 -1.29 -7.26 -1.52
CA HIS A 90 -0.17 -6.52 -2.04
C HIS A 90 -0.47 -5.02 -1.96
N ALA A 91 0.59 -4.23 -1.98
CA ALA A 91 0.52 -2.80 -2.24
C ALA A 91 1.09 -2.49 -3.63
N SER A 92 0.39 -1.67 -4.41
CA SER A 92 0.89 -1.19 -5.70
C SER A 92 1.33 0.26 -5.58
N LEU A 93 2.61 0.52 -5.85
CA LEU A 93 3.26 1.81 -5.65
C LEU A 93 3.72 2.40 -6.97
N TYR A 94 3.66 3.73 -7.05
CA TYR A 94 4.34 4.47 -8.10
C TYR A 94 5.83 4.63 -7.74
N CYS A 95 6.72 4.46 -8.71
CA CYS A 95 8.12 4.83 -8.59
C CYS A 95 8.54 5.82 -9.67
N ARG A 96 9.41 6.78 -9.32
CA ARG A 96 9.97 7.76 -10.27
C ARG A 96 11.03 7.15 -11.18
N ASP A 97 11.81 6.21 -10.63
CA ASP A 97 12.86 5.47 -11.33
C ASP A 97 12.72 3.99 -10.96
N PHE A 98 12.45 3.17 -11.99
CA PHE A 98 12.18 1.75 -11.84
C PHE A 98 13.39 0.95 -11.34
N GLU A 99 14.58 1.19 -11.91
CA GLU A 99 15.78 0.45 -11.53
C GLU A 99 16.27 0.87 -10.15
N GLN A 100 16.12 2.15 -9.79
CA GLN A 100 16.37 2.63 -8.45
C GLN A 100 15.44 1.98 -7.42
N ALA A 101 14.13 1.92 -7.70
CA ALA A 101 13.16 1.26 -6.82
C ALA A 101 13.51 -0.23 -6.63
N LYS A 102 13.85 -0.92 -7.72
CA LYS A 102 14.24 -2.34 -7.66
C LYS A 102 15.46 -2.58 -6.78
N ARG A 103 16.50 -1.76 -6.90
CA ARG A 103 17.68 -1.84 -6.01
C ARG A 103 17.31 -1.54 -4.56
N PHE A 104 16.54 -0.49 -4.31
CA PHE A 104 16.13 -0.14 -2.95
C PHE A 104 15.37 -1.29 -2.28
N PHE A 105 14.33 -1.81 -2.93
CA PHE A 105 13.49 -2.84 -2.35
C PHE A 105 14.22 -4.19 -2.17
N THR A 106 15.16 -4.54 -3.07
CA THR A 106 15.88 -5.83 -2.97
C THR A 106 17.16 -5.75 -2.13
N LYS A 107 17.85 -4.61 -2.09
CA LYS A 107 19.16 -4.47 -1.43
C LYS A 107 19.09 -3.73 -0.11
N VAL A 108 18.21 -2.74 0.04
CA VAL A 108 18.07 -1.96 1.27
C VAL A 108 16.97 -2.54 2.15
N ILE A 109 15.77 -2.72 1.61
CA ILE A 109 14.65 -3.32 2.36
C ILE A 109 14.83 -4.83 2.55
N GLY A 110 15.60 -5.48 1.68
CA GLY A 110 15.90 -6.91 1.77
C GLY A 110 14.77 -7.82 1.25
N GLY A 111 13.93 -7.30 0.36
CA GLY A 111 12.85 -8.07 -0.26
C GLY A 111 13.36 -9.06 -1.32
N GLU A 112 12.62 -10.15 -1.51
CA GLU A 112 12.86 -11.14 -2.56
C GLU A 112 12.14 -10.73 -3.85
N LEU A 113 12.85 -10.63 -4.98
CA LEU A 113 12.23 -10.32 -6.27
C LEU A 113 11.38 -11.51 -6.76
N ILE A 114 10.09 -11.30 -6.95
CA ILE A 114 9.12 -12.31 -7.40
C ILE A 114 8.83 -12.18 -8.89
N HIS A 115 8.75 -10.94 -9.37
CA HIS A 115 8.38 -10.62 -10.73
C HIS A 115 9.15 -9.40 -11.22
N ASP A 116 9.59 -9.43 -12.47
CA ASP A 116 10.25 -8.31 -13.15
C ASP A 116 9.88 -8.36 -14.63
N VAL A 117 9.11 -7.37 -15.08
CA VAL A 117 8.71 -7.21 -16.47
C VAL A 117 9.01 -5.79 -16.89
N ASN A 118 9.83 -5.68 -17.94
CA ASN A 118 10.07 -4.44 -18.65
C ASN A 118 9.65 -4.64 -20.11
N ASP A 119 8.60 -3.94 -20.54
CA ASP A 119 8.06 -4.06 -21.90
C ASP A 119 8.71 -3.10 -22.91
N GLY A 120 9.87 -2.53 -22.57
CA GLY A 120 10.61 -1.57 -23.39
C GLY A 120 10.09 -0.13 -23.29
N GLY A 121 9.02 0.09 -22.53
CA GLY A 121 8.48 1.42 -22.24
C GLY A 121 8.10 1.64 -20.77
N THR A 122 7.72 0.59 -20.04
CA THR A 122 7.37 0.67 -18.61
C THR A 122 7.91 -0.53 -17.83
N GLY A 123 8.46 -0.26 -16.65
CA GLY A 123 8.85 -1.28 -15.69
C GLY A 123 7.71 -1.65 -14.75
N PHE A 124 7.55 -2.94 -14.45
CA PHE A 124 6.73 -3.45 -13.37
C PHE A 124 7.47 -4.58 -12.68
N ALA A 125 7.65 -4.47 -11.37
CA ALA A 125 8.26 -5.51 -10.56
C ALA A 125 7.50 -5.70 -9.26
N GLU A 126 7.63 -6.89 -8.69
CA GLU A 126 7.06 -7.28 -7.41
C GLU A 126 8.15 -7.86 -6.53
N VAL A 127 8.21 -7.39 -5.29
CA VAL A 127 9.09 -7.95 -4.25
C VAL A 127 8.26 -8.49 -3.08
N MET A 128 8.70 -9.58 -2.48
CA MET A 128 8.17 -10.08 -1.21
C MET A 128 8.91 -9.40 -0.07
N VAL A 129 8.19 -8.68 0.80
CA VAL A 129 8.73 -8.07 2.01
C VAL A 129 7.84 -8.49 3.18
N ALA A 130 8.41 -9.23 4.13
CA ALA A 130 7.70 -9.69 5.34
C ALA A 130 6.34 -10.37 5.05
N GLY A 131 6.26 -11.19 4.00
CA GLY A 131 5.03 -11.90 3.61
C GLY A 131 4.01 -11.05 2.85
N VAL A 132 4.33 -9.80 2.50
CA VAL A 132 3.49 -8.91 1.70
C VAL A 132 4.19 -8.60 0.38
N ILE A 133 3.44 -8.64 -0.71
CA ILE A 133 3.95 -8.26 -2.03
C ILE A 133 3.91 -6.73 -2.16
N ILE A 134 5.04 -6.14 -2.53
CA ILE A 134 5.13 -4.73 -2.93
C ILE A 134 5.38 -4.70 -4.43
N GLY A 135 4.36 -4.34 -5.20
CA GLY A 135 4.45 -4.09 -6.63
C GLY A 135 4.77 -2.63 -6.89
N PHE A 136 5.70 -2.33 -7.79
CA PHE A 136 6.03 -0.96 -8.17
C PHE A 136 6.19 -0.79 -9.68
N THR A 137 5.86 0.40 -10.18
CA THR A 137 5.92 0.75 -11.59
C THR A 137 6.18 2.23 -11.82
N ASP A 138 6.83 2.53 -12.94
CA ASP A 138 7.06 3.89 -13.46
C ASP A 138 5.88 4.44 -14.27
N ARG A 139 4.79 3.67 -14.39
CA ARG A 139 3.53 4.14 -14.99
C ARG A 139 2.96 5.31 -14.20
N PRO A 140 2.20 6.23 -14.85
CA PRO A 140 1.66 7.41 -14.19
C PRO A 140 0.96 7.12 -12.87
N GLY A 141 1.41 7.78 -11.81
CA GLY A 141 0.89 7.67 -10.46
C GLY A 141 1.39 8.82 -9.59
N SER A 142 1.18 8.71 -8.29
CA SER A 142 1.65 9.68 -7.31
C SER A 142 2.17 8.99 -6.07
N THR A 143 3.23 9.55 -5.47
CA THR A 143 3.67 9.17 -4.15
C THR A 143 2.97 10.00 -3.07
N THR A 144 3.17 9.63 -1.81
CA THR A 144 2.77 10.43 -0.65
C THR A 144 3.31 11.86 -0.80
N LYS A 145 2.47 12.88 -0.62
CA LYS A 145 2.93 14.27 -0.68
C LYS A 145 4.11 14.49 0.27
N ARG A 146 5.03 15.38 -0.14
CA ARG A 146 6.32 15.58 0.54
C ARG A 146 6.16 15.96 2.01
N ASP A 147 5.14 16.71 2.37
CA ASP A 147 4.82 17.20 3.72
C ASP A 147 3.66 16.44 4.39
N ALA A 148 3.17 15.36 3.78
CA ALA A 148 2.03 14.60 4.27
C ALA A 148 2.42 13.25 4.87
N GLU A 149 1.61 12.81 5.84
CA GLU A 149 1.65 11.48 6.47
C GLU A 149 0.93 10.40 5.65
N TYR A 150 -0.04 10.76 4.80
CA TYR A 150 -0.90 9.80 4.12
C TYR A 150 -0.81 9.86 2.58
N PRO A 151 -0.81 8.70 1.89
CA PRO A 151 -0.78 7.34 2.47
C PRO A 151 0.61 7.01 3.07
N HIS A 152 0.65 6.04 3.98
CA HIS A 152 1.90 5.35 4.34
C HIS A 152 1.65 3.86 4.55
N TYR A 153 2.72 3.08 4.47
CA TYR A 153 2.68 1.62 4.55
C TYR A 153 3.59 1.15 5.68
N ALA A 154 3.01 0.45 6.65
CA ALA A 154 3.72 0.02 7.85
C ALA A 154 4.14 -1.45 7.77
N PHE A 155 5.38 -1.72 8.16
CA PHE A 155 5.85 -3.08 8.43
C PHE A 155 6.04 -3.29 9.92
N PHE A 156 5.64 -4.48 10.38
CA PHE A 156 6.08 -4.94 11.69
C PHE A 156 7.57 -5.23 11.66
N ILE A 157 8.25 -4.93 12.77
CA ILE A 157 9.62 -5.35 12.98
C ILE A 157 9.79 -5.86 14.41
N GLU A 158 10.59 -6.92 14.54
CA GLU A 158 10.89 -7.52 15.82
C GLU A 158 11.79 -6.62 16.69
N PRO A 159 11.70 -6.70 18.02
CA PRO A 159 12.42 -5.79 18.91
C PRO A 159 13.93 -5.80 18.73
N GLN A 160 14.52 -6.98 18.50
CA GLN A 160 15.96 -7.11 18.28
C GLN A 160 16.46 -6.47 16.99
N ASP A 161 15.58 -6.28 16.01
CA ASP A 161 15.92 -5.77 14.68
C ASP A 161 15.59 -4.28 14.50
N PHE A 162 14.81 -3.68 15.41
CA PHE A 162 14.38 -2.28 15.29
C PHE A 162 15.55 -1.30 15.14
N LEU A 163 16.40 -1.16 16.16
CA LEU A 163 17.53 -0.22 16.11
C LEU A 163 18.60 -0.61 15.07
N PRO A 164 18.96 -1.90 14.88
CA PRO A 164 19.82 -2.32 13.78
C PRO A 164 19.28 -1.91 12.41
N MET A 165 17.97 -2.04 12.16
CA MET A 165 17.36 -1.60 10.90
C MET A 165 17.42 -0.08 10.74
N VAL A 166 17.23 0.71 11.81
CA VAL A 166 17.43 2.17 11.75
C VAL A 166 18.86 2.51 11.31
N ALA A 167 19.86 1.87 11.91
CA ALA A 167 21.25 2.05 11.53
C ALA A 167 21.52 1.62 10.08
N TRP A 168 20.94 0.49 9.66
CA TRP A 168 21.06 -0.02 8.29
C TRP A 168 20.47 0.94 7.25
N LEU A 169 19.26 1.45 7.47
CA LEU A 169 18.62 2.42 6.58
C LEU A 169 19.49 3.68 6.45
N ARG A 170 19.94 4.25 7.57
CA ARG A 170 20.80 5.44 7.59
C ARG A 170 22.16 5.18 6.91
N HIS A 171 22.75 4.00 7.11
CA HIS A 171 23.99 3.60 6.45
C HIS A 171 23.83 3.54 4.92
N ASN A 172 22.68 3.09 4.43
CA ASN A 172 22.34 3.05 3.01
C ASN A 172 21.83 4.41 2.46
N GLY A 173 22.01 5.51 3.20
CA GLY A 173 21.65 6.85 2.77
C GLY A 173 20.14 7.15 2.79
N VAL A 174 19.34 6.36 3.51
CA VAL A 174 17.91 6.64 3.70
C VAL A 174 17.74 7.67 4.81
N THR A 175 16.99 8.72 4.53
CA THR A 175 16.58 9.68 5.56
C THR A 175 15.44 9.10 6.37
N THR A 176 15.60 9.07 7.70
CA THR A 176 14.59 8.58 8.64
C THR A 176 14.18 9.68 9.60
N SER A 177 13.00 9.56 10.21
CA SER A 177 12.72 10.27 11.45
C SER A 177 13.66 9.79 12.56
N GLU A 178 13.68 10.46 13.70
CA GLU A 178 14.17 9.80 14.92
C GLU A 178 13.21 8.69 15.35
N PRO A 179 13.73 7.61 15.97
CA PRO A 179 12.92 6.67 16.72
C PRO A 179 12.06 7.38 17.77
N TRP A 180 10.77 7.10 17.77
CA TRP A 180 9.82 7.76 18.65
C TRP A 180 8.79 6.78 19.21
N THR A 181 8.00 7.24 20.18
CA THR A 181 6.97 6.43 20.81
C THR A 181 5.69 7.22 21.07
N ARG A 182 4.56 6.50 21.13
CA ARG A 182 3.28 7.04 21.59
C ARG A 182 3.11 6.93 23.10
N ASP A 183 3.68 5.89 23.70
CA ASP A 183 3.34 5.45 25.07
C ASP A 183 4.54 4.99 25.89
N GLY A 184 5.74 4.94 25.31
CA GLY A 184 6.93 4.37 25.97
C GLY A 184 6.98 2.84 25.93
N ILE A 185 6.13 2.21 25.10
CA ILE A 185 6.10 0.75 24.89
C ILE A 185 6.44 0.42 23.44
N LYS A 186 5.90 1.18 22.48
CA LYS A 186 6.06 0.91 21.05
C LYS A 186 7.22 1.71 20.46
N GLY A 187 7.98 1.09 19.58
CA GLY A 187 8.98 1.77 18.76
C GLY A 187 8.40 2.10 17.38
N LEU A 188 8.53 3.37 16.96
CA LEU A 188 8.00 3.89 15.70
C LEU A 188 9.10 4.64 14.96
N LEU A 189 9.14 4.52 13.64
CA LEU A 189 10.02 5.30 12.79
C LEU A 189 9.42 5.45 11.39
N TYR A 190 9.50 6.65 10.82
CA TYR A 190 9.14 6.89 9.43
C TYR A 190 10.37 7.00 8.54
N PHE A 191 10.25 6.54 7.31
CA PHE A 191 11.22 6.73 6.24
C PHE A 191 10.51 6.76 4.89
N ARG A 192 11.16 7.26 3.84
CA ARG A 192 10.63 7.22 2.48
C ARG A 192 11.44 6.26 1.61
N ASP A 193 10.82 5.69 0.59
CA ASP A 193 11.59 5.13 -0.52
C ASP A 193 12.17 6.25 -1.38
N PRO A 194 13.06 5.94 -2.35
CA PRO A 194 13.66 6.94 -3.23
C PRO A 194 12.65 7.68 -4.12
N SER A 195 11.43 7.18 -4.27
CA SER A 195 10.35 7.83 -5.03
C SER A 195 9.50 8.75 -4.16
N GLY A 196 9.65 8.69 -2.84
CA GLY A 196 8.93 9.47 -1.85
C GLY A 196 7.71 8.79 -1.25
N ASN A 197 7.46 7.50 -1.52
CA ASN A 197 6.42 6.73 -0.82
C ASN A 197 6.79 6.63 0.67
N LEU A 198 5.84 6.90 1.57
CA LEU A 198 6.10 6.90 3.00
C LEU A 198 5.91 5.51 3.61
N PHE A 199 6.87 5.09 4.43
CA PHE A 199 6.84 3.82 5.15
C PHE A 199 7.01 4.05 6.65
N GLU A 200 6.46 3.13 7.44
CA GLU A 200 6.61 3.08 8.89
C GLU A 200 7.22 1.75 9.32
N MET A 201 8.21 1.80 10.22
CA MET A 201 8.59 0.65 11.04
C MET A 201 7.79 0.69 12.33
N TYR A 202 7.05 -0.39 12.62
CA TYR A 202 6.23 -0.52 13.80
C TYR A 202 6.69 -1.71 14.65
N CYS A 203 7.24 -1.43 15.83
CA CYS A 203 7.55 -2.45 16.83
C CYS A 203 6.54 -2.35 17.99
N PRO A 204 5.65 -3.35 18.19
CA PRO A 204 4.60 -3.30 19.21
C PRO A 204 5.12 -3.22 20.65
N LYS A 205 6.35 -3.67 20.89
CA LYS A 205 6.97 -3.70 22.22
C LYS A 205 8.48 -3.64 22.11
N LEU A 206 9.07 -2.50 22.43
CA LEU A 206 10.51 -2.26 22.41
C LEU A 206 10.95 -1.70 23.76
N LYS A 207 11.94 -2.31 24.41
CA LYS A 207 12.39 -1.90 25.75
C LYS A 207 12.95 -0.47 25.75
N GLU A 208 13.68 -0.13 24.70
CA GLU A 208 14.32 1.14 24.45
C GLU A 208 13.31 2.27 24.22
N SER A 209 12.06 1.94 23.85
CA SER A 209 11.04 2.96 23.62
C SER A 209 10.70 3.78 24.86
N ALA A 210 10.99 3.29 26.07
CA ALA A 210 10.85 4.04 27.31
C ALA A 210 11.73 5.31 27.35
N SER A 211 12.83 5.36 26.59
CA SER A 211 13.70 6.53 26.47
C SER A 211 13.51 7.32 25.17
N PHE A 212 12.63 6.87 24.26
CA PHE A 212 12.37 7.59 23.01
C PHE A 212 11.58 8.86 23.26
N VAL A 213 11.74 9.82 22.35
CA VAL A 213 10.93 11.04 22.33
C VAL A 213 9.46 10.66 22.11
N ARG A 214 8.56 11.32 22.86
CA ARG A 214 7.12 11.08 22.75
C ARG A 214 6.47 12.03 21.75
N GLY A 215 5.58 11.49 20.92
CA GLY A 215 4.81 12.27 19.95
C GLY A 215 3.97 13.38 20.60
N ALA A 216 3.88 14.54 19.95
CA ALA A 216 3.15 15.71 20.45
C ALA A 216 1.66 15.39 20.73
N LYS A 217 1.02 14.61 19.83
CA LYS A 217 -0.38 14.16 19.99
C LYS A 217 -0.60 13.22 21.19
N GLN A 218 0.48 12.75 21.84
CA GLN A 218 0.45 11.87 23.01
C GLN A 218 1.03 12.55 24.26
N GLY A 219 1.07 13.88 24.29
CA GLY A 219 1.56 14.66 25.44
C GLY A 219 3.09 14.74 25.54
N GLY A 220 3.81 14.41 24.46
CA GLY A 220 5.22 14.75 24.31
C GLY A 220 5.43 16.05 23.53
N SER A 221 6.63 16.24 22.98
CA SER A 221 7.02 17.43 22.21
C SER A 221 7.47 17.13 20.79
N TYR A 222 7.49 15.86 20.39
CA TYR A 222 8.05 15.45 19.10
C TYR A 222 7.01 15.55 18.00
N GLU A 223 7.29 16.37 17.00
CA GLU A 223 6.57 16.43 15.73
C GLU A 223 7.46 15.87 14.62
N ILE A 224 6.85 15.08 13.72
CA ILE A 224 7.58 14.49 12.61
C ILE A 224 7.65 15.52 11.48
N ASP A 225 8.87 15.90 11.11
CA ASP A 225 9.11 16.70 9.91
C ASP A 225 9.04 15.81 8.66
N PHE A 226 7.83 15.55 8.16
CA PHE A 226 7.63 14.75 6.95
C PHE A 226 8.32 15.36 5.72
N ALA A 227 8.44 16.69 5.67
CA ALA A 227 9.12 17.39 4.58
C ALA A 227 10.63 17.12 4.61
N GLY A 228 11.23 17.11 5.80
CA GLY A 228 12.63 16.74 6.02
C GLY A 228 12.97 15.28 5.68
N LEU A 229 11.98 14.38 5.59
CA LEU A 229 12.20 12.99 5.19
C LEU A 229 12.42 12.80 3.68
N ASN A 230 12.29 13.84 2.86
CA ASN A 230 12.52 13.74 1.42
C ASN A 230 14.00 13.89 1.11
N TYR A 231 14.52 13.01 0.25
CA TYR A 231 15.94 12.97 -0.10
C TYR A 231 16.12 12.52 -1.54
N GLU A 232 17.31 12.79 -2.10
CA GLU A 232 17.77 12.19 -3.34
C GLU A 232 18.68 11.02 -2.98
N TRP A 233 18.40 9.84 -3.55
CA TRP A 233 19.13 8.63 -3.22
C TRP A 233 20.12 8.25 -4.32
N ASN A 234 21.39 8.05 -3.95
CA ASN A 234 22.49 7.94 -4.91
C ASN A 234 22.97 6.50 -5.16
N GLY A 235 22.32 5.44 -4.66
CA GLY A 235 22.85 4.07 -4.83
C GLY A 235 21.87 2.92 -4.74
#